data_AF-A0A923PSA5-F1
#
_entry.id   AF-A0A923PSA5-F1
#
_cell.length_a   1.000
_cell.length_b   1.000
_cell.length_c   1.000
_cell.angle_alpha   90.00
_cell.angle_beta   90.00
_cell.angle_gamma   90.00
#
_symmetry.space_group_name_H-M   'P 1'
#
loop_
_entity.id
_entity.type
_entity.pdbx_description
1 polymer ?
#
loop_
_entity_poly.entity_id
_entity_poly.type
_entity_poly.pdbx_seq_one_letter_code
_entity_poly.pdbx_strand_id
1 'polypeptide(L)'
;MTIPVLITDLATRADDLLVGVTDRTVARALLQEELTLDYPDLTPARRAEIVAGVITALERDDFFGWEFCGDPFADEPEPADAEDL
;
A
#
# COMPACT_ATOMS: atom_id res chain seq x y z
N MET A 1 6.65 23.14 -1.27
CA MET A 1 6.34 21.99 -0.39
C MET A 1 7.31 20.87 -0.72
N THR A 2 7.89 20.20 0.28
CA THR A 2 8.82 19.07 0.06
C THR A 2 8.05 17.74 0.11
N ILE A 3 8.62 16.66 -0.43
CA ILE A 3 7.99 15.33 -0.37
C ILE A 3 7.67 14.84 1.05
N PRO A 4 8.59 14.94 2.04
CA PRO A 4 8.26 14.45 3.38
C PRO A 4 7.05 15.16 3.98
N VAL A 5 6.89 16.46 3.70
CA VAL A 5 5.71 17.23 4.13
C VAL A 5 4.44 16.71 3.46
N LEU A 6 4.48 16.42 2.16
CA LEU A 6 3.35 15.82 1.42
C LEU A 6 2.96 14.45 1.96
N ILE A 7 3.93 13.59 2.27
CA ILE A 7 3.69 12.26 2.81
C ILE A 7 2.99 12.36 4.18
N THR A 8 3.52 13.18 5.08
CA THR A 8 2.92 13.36 6.42
C THR A 8 1.51 13.94 6.33
N ASP A 9 1.29 14.91 5.45
CA ASP A 9 -0.03 15.51 5.23
C ASP A 9 -1.04 14.47 4.71
N LEU A 10 -0.70 13.74 3.64
CA LEU A 10 -1.58 12.69 3.11
C LEU A 10 -1.81 11.55 4.11
N ALA A 11 -0.79 11.13 4.86
CA ALA A 11 -0.94 10.11 5.89
C ALA A 11 -1.88 10.56 7.02
N THR A 12 -1.86 11.85 7.39
CA THR A 12 -2.79 12.40 8.38
C THR A 12 -4.23 12.44 7.87
N ARG A 13 -4.42 12.66 6.55
CA ARG A 13 -5.73 12.67 5.90
C ARG A 13 -6.22 11.28 5.49
N ALA A 14 -5.36 10.27 5.56
CA ALA A 14 -5.65 8.93 5.07
C ALA A 14 -6.82 8.27 5.82
N ASP A 15 -7.01 8.55 7.11
CA ASP A 15 -8.19 8.06 7.85
C ASP A 15 -9.52 8.49 7.22
N ASP A 16 -9.58 9.67 6.61
CA ASP A 16 -10.77 10.19 5.92
C ASP A 16 -10.81 9.75 4.44
N LEU A 17 -9.67 9.76 3.77
CA LEU A 17 -9.56 9.39 2.35
C LEU A 17 -9.75 7.88 2.10
N LEU A 18 -9.38 7.06 3.07
CA LEU A 18 -9.34 5.60 2.97
C LEU A 18 -10.33 4.93 3.93
N VAL A 19 -11.42 5.62 4.29
CA VAL A 19 -12.46 5.05 5.16
C VAL A 19 -12.96 3.72 4.62
N GLY A 20 -12.80 2.65 5.42
CA GLY A 20 -13.24 1.31 5.06
C GLY A 20 -12.32 0.57 4.08
N VAL A 21 -11.15 1.14 3.73
CA VAL A 21 -10.16 0.51 2.85
C VAL A 21 -9.12 -0.20 3.71
N THR A 22 -9.09 -1.53 3.65
CA THR A 22 -8.05 -2.36 4.28
C THR A 22 -7.05 -2.93 3.28
N ASP A 23 -7.39 -2.89 1.98
CA ASP A 23 -6.51 -3.36 0.91
C ASP A 23 -5.49 -2.30 0.47
N ARG A 24 -4.21 -2.68 0.47
CA ARG A 24 -3.08 -1.81 0.10
C ARG A 24 -3.13 -1.38 -1.37
N THR A 25 -3.63 -2.23 -2.27
CA THR A 25 -3.72 -1.93 -3.70
C THR A 25 -4.79 -0.88 -3.96
N VAL A 26 -5.95 -1.03 -3.32
CA VAL A 26 -7.04 -0.04 -3.36
C VAL A 26 -6.56 1.30 -2.76
N ALA A 27 -5.89 1.28 -1.61
CA ALA A 27 -5.33 2.48 -1.01
C ALA A 27 -4.35 3.21 -1.93
N ARG A 28 -3.47 2.48 -2.62
CA ARG A 28 -2.54 3.08 -3.60
C ARG A 28 -3.27 3.74 -4.77
N ALA A 29 -4.33 3.12 -5.29
CA ALA A 29 -5.10 3.69 -6.38
C ALA A 29 -5.77 5.01 -5.97
N LEU A 30 -6.45 5.02 -4.82
CA LEU A 30 -7.12 6.23 -4.30
C LEU A 30 -6.14 7.37 -4.05
N LEU A 31 -4.97 7.08 -3.46
CA LEU A 31 -3.93 8.09 -3.24
C LEU A 31 -3.36 8.63 -4.57
N GLN A 32 -3.26 7.80 -5.62
CA GLN A 32 -2.86 8.27 -6.94
C GLN A 32 -3.90 9.19 -7.58
N GLU A 33 -5.18 8.88 -7.42
CA GLU A 33 -6.28 9.71 -7.91
C GLU A 33 -6.30 11.07 -7.21
N GLU A 34 -6.23 11.07 -5.88
CA GLU A 34 -6.14 12.31 -5.08
C GLU A 34 -4.95 13.19 -5.48
N LEU A 35 -3.76 12.59 -5.63
CA LEU A 35 -2.59 13.35 -6.09
C LEU A 35 -2.78 13.91 -7.51
N THR A 36 -3.50 13.19 -8.37
CA THR A 36 -3.82 13.62 -9.74
C THR A 36 -4.74 14.83 -9.76
N LEU A 37 -5.69 14.90 -8.83
CA LEU A 37 -6.64 16.00 -8.71
C LEU A 37 -6.03 17.23 -8.00
N ASP A 38 -5.40 17.04 -6.85
CA ASP A 38 -4.93 18.15 -6.00
C ASP A 38 -3.53 18.66 -6.38
N TYR A 39 -2.71 17.80 -7.00
CA TYR A 39 -1.32 18.13 -7.35
C TYR A 39 -0.99 17.78 -8.81
N PRO A 40 -1.66 18.40 -9.79
CA PRO A 40 -1.48 18.09 -11.21
C PRO A 40 -0.05 18.36 -11.72
N ASP A 41 0.71 19.24 -11.07
CA ASP A 41 2.09 19.57 -11.44
C ASP A 41 3.12 18.51 -11.01
N LEU A 42 2.74 17.50 -10.22
CA LEU A 42 3.66 16.45 -9.81
C LEU A 42 4.02 15.55 -11.01
N THR A 43 5.32 15.26 -11.14
CA THR A 43 5.75 14.26 -12.10
C THR A 43 5.28 12.86 -11.67
N PRO A 44 5.07 11.92 -12.59
CA PRO A 44 4.68 10.55 -12.26
C PRO A 44 5.62 9.89 -11.24
N ALA A 45 6.93 10.11 -11.38
CA ALA A 45 7.93 9.62 -10.43
C ALA A 45 7.72 10.17 -9.02
N ARG A 46 7.40 11.47 -8.90
CA ARG A 46 7.16 12.13 -7.61
C ARG A 46 5.88 11.63 -6.95
N ARG A 47 4.83 11.38 -7.73
CA ARG A 47 3.58 10.78 -7.22
C ARG A 47 3.83 9.38 -6.67
N ALA A 48 4.55 8.55 -7.42
CA ALA A 48 4.90 7.20 -6.98
C ALA A 48 5.70 7.20 -5.66
N GLU A 49 6.66 8.12 -5.53
CA GLU A 49 7.44 8.31 -4.29
C GLU A 49 6.56 8.71 -3.10
N ILE A 50 5.62 9.63 -3.30
CA ILE A 50 4.68 10.06 -2.25
C ILE A 50 3.75 8.91 -1.85
N VAL A 51 3.13 8.23 -2.81
CA VAL A 51 2.21 7.11 -2.54
C VAL A 51 2.93 6.00 -1.78
N ALA A 52 4.13 5.61 -2.19
CA ALA A 52 4.92 4.62 -1.48
C ALA A 52 5.23 5.05 -0.04
N GLY A 53 5.57 6.33 0.16
CA GLY A 53 5.80 6.91 1.48
C GLY A 53 4.56 6.90 2.38
N VAL A 54 3.39 7.26 1.85
CA VAL A 54 2.13 7.26 2.60
C VAL A 54 1.76 5.83 3.01
N ILE A 55 1.83 4.87 2.09
CA ILE A 55 1.56 3.45 2.40
C ILE A 55 2.50 2.96 3.51
N THR A 56 3.79 3.28 3.42
CA THR A 56 4.76 2.88 4.46
C THR A 56 4.45 3.50 5.82
N ALA A 57 3.96 4.75 5.85
CA ALA A 57 3.52 5.40 7.08
C ALA A 57 2.30 4.67 7.67
N LEU A 58 1.28 4.42 6.85
CA LEU A 58 0.06 3.70 7.27
C LEU A 58 0.35 2.29 7.78
N GLU A 59 1.30 1.58 7.16
CA GLU A 59 1.73 0.26 7.62
C GLU A 59 2.42 0.30 8.99
N ARG A 60 3.11 1.39 9.33
CA ARG A 60 3.73 1.55 10.65
C ARG A 60 2.72 1.83 11.75
N ASP A 61 1.58 2.39 11.39
CA ASP A 61 0.46 2.67 12.29
C ASP A 61 -0.58 1.54 12.33
N ASP A 62 -0.25 0.35 11.78
CA ASP A 62 -1.14 -0.82 11.69
C ASP A 62 -2.50 -0.51 11.01
N PHE A 63 -2.56 0.49 10.12
CA PHE A 63 -3.81 1.00 9.51
C PHE A 63 -4.60 -0.09 8.77
N PHE A 64 -3.92 -0.95 8.02
CA PHE A 64 -4.53 -2.05 7.28
C PHE A 64 -4.84 -3.28 8.15
N GLY A 65 -4.53 -3.23 9.44
CA GLY A 65 -4.64 -4.35 10.37
C GLY A 65 -3.64 -5.48 10.11
N TRP A 66 -3.78 -6.56 10.89
CA TRP A 66 -2.99 -7.79 10.78
C TRP A 66 -3.55 -8.74 9.73
N GLU A 67 -4.01 -8.23 8.60
CA GLU A 67 -4.44 -9.09 7.50
C GLU A 67 -3.24 -9.94 7.06
N PHE A 68 -3.36 -11.23 7.34
CA PHE A 68 -2.39 -12.29 7.16
C PHE A 68 -1.76 -12.21 5.74
N CYS A 69 -0.52 -11.75 5.63
CA CYS A 69 0.28 -11.82 4.39
C CYS A 69 0.76 -13.26 4.13
N GLY A 70 -0.15 -14.23 4.14
CA GLY A 70 0.14 -15.62 3.82
C GLY A 70 -1.04 -16.18 3.03
N ASP A 71 -0.77 -16.61 1.80
CA ASP A 71 -1.71 -17.38 0.99
C ASP A 71 -2.23 -18.57 1.85
N PRO A 72 -3.52 -18.61 2.25
CA PRO A 72 -4.05 -19.77 3.00
C PRO A 72 -4.12 -21.03 2.12
N PHE A 73 -3.80 -20.89 0.82
CA PHE A 73 -3.73 -21.93 -0.20
C PHE A 73 -2.34 -22.04 -0.85
N ALA A 74 -1.28 -21.57 -0.18
CA ALA A 74 0.06 -22.01 -0.54
C ALA A 74 0.16 -23.50 -0.15
N ASP A 75 -0.38 -24.35 -1.03
CA ASP A 75 -0.27 -25.80 -1.03
C ASP A 75 1.16 -26.14 -0.61
N GLU A 76 1.28 -26.86 0.51
CA GLU A 76 2.53 -27.49 0.92
C GLU A 76 3.15 -28.13 -0.33
N PRO A 77 4.42 -27.84 -0.70
CA PRO A 77 5.05 -28.59 -1.76
C PRO A 77 5.06 -30.05 -1.33
N GLU A 78 4.18 -30.87 -1.92
CA GLU A 78 4.17 -32.32 -1.73
C GLU A 78 5.61 -32.81 -1.90
N PRO A 79 6.20 -33.50 -0.90
CA PRO A 79 7.52 -34.06 -1.07
C PRO A 79 7.45 -35.06 -2.23
N ALA A 80 8.22 -34.77 -3.28
CA ALA A 80 8.48 -35.74 -4.33
C ALA A 80 9.31 -36.87 -3.71
N ASP A 81 8.63 -37.86 -3.14
CA ASP A 81 9.24 -39.16 -2.84
C ASP A 81 9.57 -39.82 -4.19
N ALA A 82 10.81 -39.59 -4.58
CA ALA A 82 11.53 -40.39 -5.53
C ALA A 82 11.87 -41.72 -4.85
N GLU A 83 11.04 -42.75 -5.01
CA GLU A 83 11.48 -44.13 -4.78
C GLU A 83 10.99 -45.08 -5.89
N ASP A 84 12.01 -45.56 -6.60
CA ASP A 84 12.11 -46.72 -7.48
C ASP A 84 11.48 -47.97 -6.85
N LEU A 85 10.52 -48.61 -7.55
CA LEU A 85 10.20 -50.04 -7.44
C LEU A 85 9.33 -50.56 -8.59
#